data_AF-A0A4T0JGI9-F1
#
_entry.id   AF-A0A4T0JGI9-F1
#
_cell.length_a   1.000
_cell.length_b   1.000
_cell.length_c   1.000
_cell.angle_alpha   90.00
_cell.angle_beta   90.00
_cell.angle_gamma   90.00
#
_symmetry.space_group_name_H-M   'P 1'
#
loop_
_entity.id
_entity.type
_entity.pdbx_description
1 polymer ?
#
loop_
_entity_poly.entity_id
_entity_poly.type
_entity_poly.pdbx_seq_one_letter_code
_entity_poly.pdbx_strand_id
1 'polypeptide(L)'
;MTDASGSLGVNIGGNERAGTSKGDLLNELIDTHLNIRSQRDELYEIFKRRELLKGSFGDQSCAKIVKQRYQEELDVLEERYKKLSREIEDGEGVVKVAAQVIMERDELNDAYDLPNQATASLDATNKLSTELDTRIQEFRQNLYTLDVLNEGHVAKLNKRIDGLSHRVSELQETLHTVNSTLGTVFTILGKK
;
A
#
# COMPACT_ATOMS: atom_id res chain seq x y z
N MET A 1 55.71 8.13 -50.63
CA MET A 1 55.00 9.12 -49.81
C MET A 1 53.61 8.57 -49.58
N THR A 2 53.41 8.09 -48.37
CA THR A 2 52.17 7.53 -47.83
C THR A 2 51.26 8.67 -47.41
N ASP A 3 50.05 8.75 -47.95
CA ASP A 3 48.93 9.40 -47.26
C ASP A 3 47.76 8.43 -47.24
N ALA A 4 47.69 7.75 -46.09
CA ALA A 4 46.49 7.13 -45.58
C ALA A 4 45.68 8.22 -44.87
N SER A 5 44.45 8.44 -45.33
CA SER A 5 43.37 9.08 -44.59
C SER A 5 42.10 8.47 -45.18
N GLY A 6 41.51 7.45 -44.57
CA GLY A 6 41.05 7.46 -43.19
C GLY A 6 39.53 7.36 -43.23
N SER A 7 39.03 6.26 -43.80
CA SER A 7 37.64 5.83 -43.69
C SER A 7 37.37 5.51 -42.22
N LEU A 8 36.79 6.48 -41.52
CA LEU A 8 36.10 6.26 -40.24
C LEU A 8 34.66 6.73 -40.41
N GLY A 9 33.85 5.88 -41.05
CA GLY A 9 32.43 5.86 -40.81
C GLY A 9 32.20 5.45 -39.36
N VAL A 10 32.32 6.41 -38.44
CA VAL A 10 31.90 6.23 -37.06
C VAL A 10 30.38 6.21 -37.09
N ASN A 11 29.86 4.99 -37.04
CA ASN A 11 28.52 4.67 -36.63
C ASN A 11 28.35 5.14 -35.17
N ILE A 12 28.10 6.44 -34.95
CA ILE A 12 27.63 6.92 -33.65
C ILE A 12 26.17 6.54 -33.61
N GLY A 13 25.94 5.44 -32.90
CA GLY A 13 24.66 4.82 -32.69
C GLY A 13 23.60 5.85 -32.34
N GLY A 14 22.42 5.60 -32.89
CA GLY A 14 21.20 6.26 -32.46
C GLY A 14 21.14 6.25 -30.95
N ASN A 15 21.21 7.45 -30.37
CA ASN A 15 20.44 7.67 -29.18
C ASN A 15 19.11 8.20 -29.68
N GLU A 16 18.26 7.25 -30.08
CA GLU A 16 16.82 7.44 -30.08
C GLU A 16 16.46 7.97 -28.68
N ARG A 17 16.48 9.29 -28.50
CA ARG A 17 15.51 9.92 -27.61
C ARG A 17 14.18 9.69 -28.30
N ALA A 18 13.65 8.47 -28.14
CA ALA A 18 12.23 8.23 -28.19
C ALA A 18 11.65 9.33 -27.32
N GLY A 19 10.98 10.31 -27.96
CA GLY A 19 10.32 11.37 -27.23
C GLY A 19 9.35 10.68 -26.30
N THR A 20 9.67 10.64 -25.01
CA THR A 20 8.76 10.14 -23.98
C THR A 20 7.48 10.93 -24.16
N SER A 21 6.41 10.21 -24.47
CA SER A 21 5.17 10.86 -24.84
C SER A 21 4.66 11.66 -23.65
N LYS A 22 3.77 12.62 -23.89
CA LYS A 22 3.10 13.36 -22.81
C LYS A 22 2.47 12.46 -21.77
N GLY A 23 1.90 11.34 -22.22
CA GLY A 23 1.34 10.33 -21.34
C GLY A 23 2.39 9.70 -20.43
N ASP A 24 3.57 9.37 -20.95
CA ASP A 24 4.61 8.67 -20.19
C ASP A 24 5.18 9.55 -19.07
N LEU A 25 5.47 10.82 -19.37
CA LEU A 25 5.95 11.79 -18.37
C LEU A 25 4.89 12.10 -17.30
N LEU A 26 3.60 12.15 -17.68
CA LEU A 26 2.51 12.35 -16.72
C LEU A 26 2.33 11.12 -15.82
N ASN A 27 2.44 9.92 -16.37
CA ASN A 27 2.36 8.68 -15.58
C ASN A 27 3.51 8.60 -14.57
N GLU A 28 4.74 8.91 -15.00
CA GLU A 28 5.91 8.95 -14.11
C GLU A 28 5.75 9.98 -12.98
N LEU A 29 5.19 11.16 -13.30
CA LEU A 29 4.89 12.20 -12.31
C LEU A 29 3.83 11.73 -11.29
N ILE A 30 2.78 11.06 -11.76
CA ILE A 30 1.71 10.51 -10.90
C ILE A 30 2.26 9.41 -9.99
N ASP A 31 3.02 8.47 -10.53
CA ASP A 31 3.61 7.36 -9.76
C ASP A 31 4.56 7.90 -8.69
N THR A 32 5.41 8.86 -9.05
CA THR A 32 6.33 9.49 -8.10
C THR A 32 5.56 10.25 -7.01
N HIS A 33 4.48 10.97 -7.35
CA HIS A 33 3.66 11.69 -6.38
C HIS A 33 2.91 10.75 -5.42
N LEU A 34 2.39 9.62 -5.93
CA LEU A 34 1.75 8.59 -5.11
C LEU A 34 2.76 7.93 -4.15
N ASN A 35 3.99 7.68 -4.63
CA ASN A 35 5.05 7.13 -3.81
C ASN A 35 5.45 8.08 -2.66
N ILE A 36 5.68 9.37 -2.96
CA ILE A 36 5.99 10.39 -1.94
C ILE A 36 4.87 10.47 -0.89
N ARG A 37 3.60 10.42 -1.32
CA ARG A 37 2.46 10.44 -0.41
C ARG A 37 2.46 9.24 0.54
N SER A 38 2.71 8.04 0.01
CA SER A 38 2.82 6.82 0.83
C SER A 38 3.96 6.91 1.84
N GLN A 39 5.13 7.38 1.40
CA GLN A 39 6.29 7.57 2.29
C GLN A 39 6.01 8.61 3.39
N ARG A 40 5.25 9.67 3.08
CA ARG A 40 4.86 10.68 4.08
C ARG A 40 3.91 10.12 5.14
N ASP A 41 2.97 9.26 4.75
CA ASP A 41 2.06 8.59 5.69
C ASP A 41 2.83 7.63 6.61
N GLU A 42 3.82 6.89 6.08
CA GLU A 42 4.73 6.08 6.89
C GLU A 42 5.56 6.91 7.88
N LEU A 43 6.06 8.08 7.45
CA LEU A 43 6.83 8.98 8.30
C LEU A 43 5.99 9.49 9.48
N TYR A 44 4.71 9.77 9.26
CA TYR A 44 3.78 10.19 10.31
C TYR A 44 3.59 9.11 11.38
N GLU A 45 3.40 7.85 10.98
CA GLU A 45 3.25 6.75 11.94
C GLU A 45 4.55 6.48 12.72
N ILE A 46 5.72 6.61 12.09
CA ILE A 46 7.03 6.52 12.77
C ILE A 46 7.16 7.62 13.81
N PHE A 47 6.81 8.86 13.47
CA PHE A 47 6.85 9.99 14.39
C PHE A 47 5.92 9.78 15.59
N LYS A 48 4.67 9.36 15.35
CA LYS A 48 3.68 9.08 16.40
C LYS A 48 4.16 8.00 17.37
N ARG A 49 4.74 6.90 16.85
CA ARG A 49 5.30 5.83 17.68
C ARG A 49 6.48 6.33 18.53
N ARG A 50 7.37 7.14 17.95
CA ARG A 50 8.49 7.76 18.67
C ARG A 50 8.01 8.61 19.85
N GLU A 51 6.98 9.42 19.66
CA GLU A 51 6.43 10.29 20.71
C GLU A 51 5.74 9.51 21.83
N LEU A 52 4.99 8.45 21.50
CA LEU A 52 4.37 7.57 22.50
C LEU A 52 5.43 6.89 23.39
N LEU A 53 6.55 6.46 22.80
CA LEU A 53 7.64 5.81 23.52
C LEU A 53 8.40 6.76 24.47
N LYS A 54 8.39 8.08 24.22
CA LYS A 54 9.01 9.06 25.12
C LYS A 54 8.23 9.30 26.42
N GLY A 55 6.91 9.07 26.41
CA GLY A 55 6.01 9.47 27.52
C GLY A 55 5.80 8.46 28.65
N SER A 56 6.30 7.22 28.52
CA SER A 56 5.98 6.11 29.44
C SER A 56 7.11 5.80 30.43
N PHE A 57 7.21 6.51 31.57
CA PHE A 57 8.16 6.17 32.64
C PHE A 57 7.57 6.29 34.06
N GLY A 58 7.60 5.18 34.80
CA GLY A 58 7.26 5.15 36.23
C GLY A 58 7.43 3.77 36.88
N ASP A 59 8.66 3.21 36.95
CA ASP A 59 9.12 2.43 38.13
C ASP A 59 10.55 1.85 38.01
N GLN A 60 11.32 1.88 39.11
CA GLN A 60 12.79 1.95 39.09
C GLN A 60 13.60 0.66 38.78
N SER A 61 13.03 -0.55 38.84
CA SER A 61 13.79 -1.81 38.69
C SER A 61 13.60 -2.50 37.33
N CYS A 62 12.35 -2.64 36.87
CA CYS A 62 12.06 -3.04 35.49
C CYS A 62 12.41 -1.92 34.49
N ALA A 63 12.49 -0.67 34.93
CA ALA A 63 12.84 0.46 34.07
C ALA A 63 14.19 0.31 33.38
N LYS A 64 15.23 -0.33 33.93
CA LYS A 64 16.55 -0.33 33.26
C LYS A 64 16.56 -1.15 31.96
N ILE A 65 16.08 -2.39 32.02
CA ILE A 65 16.03 -3.27 30.83
C ILE A 65 14.99 -2.76 29.83
N VAL A 66 13.84 -2.30 30.34
CA VAL A 66 12.77 -1.73 29.53
C VAL A 66 13.21 -0.43 28.87
N LYS A 67 13.90 0.46 29.59
CA LYS A 67 14.47 1.71 29.04
C LYS A 67 15.57 1.44 28.02
N GLN A 68 16.41 0.41 28.22
CA GLN A 68 17.42 0.03 27.24
C GLN A 68 16.78 -0.48 25.94
N ARG A 69 15.82 -1.40 26.02
CA ARG A 69 15.09 -1.89 24.83
C ARG A 69 14.30 -0.79 24.13
N TYR A 70 13.70 0.14 24.86
CA TYR A 70 13.02 1.29 24.27
C TYR A 70 13.98 2.31 23.66
N GLN A 71 15.18 2.48 24.23
CA GLN A 71 16.21 3.31 23.61
C GLN A 71 16.69 2.68 22.29
N GLU A 72 16.90 1.37 22.26
CA GLU A 72 17.21 0.64 21.02
C GLU A 72 16.08 0.78 19.98
N GLU A 73 14.81 0.71 20.39
CA GLU A 73 13.67 0.95 19.49
C GLU A 73 13.60 2.41 18.99
N LEU A 74 13.90 3.39 19.85
CA LEU A 74 13.96 4.80 19.48
C LEU A 74 15.09 5.08 18.47
N ASP A 75 16.27 4.48 18.67
CA ASP A 75 17.42 4.64 17.78
C ASP A 75 17.12 4.04 16.39
N VAL A 76 16.48 2.87 16.33
CA VAL A 76 16.03 2.25 15.08
C VAL A 76 14.97 3.09 14.37
N LEU A 77 14.00 3.64 15.11
CA LEU A 77 12.97 4.52 14.55
C LEU A 77 13.57 5.83 14.05
N GLU A 78 14.58 6.38 14.72
CA GLU A 78 15.26 7.61 14.32
C GLU A 78 16.08 7.44 13.04
N GLU A 79 16.79 6.32 12.89
CA GLU A 79 17.47 6.01 11.63
C GLU A 79 16.48 5.76 10.48
N ARG A 80 15.36 5.06 10.75
CA ARG A 80 14.31 4.85 9.73
C ARG A 80 13.66 6.18 9.32
N TYR A 81 13.42 7.08 10.27
CA TYR A 81 12.91 8.43 10.02
C TYR A 81 13.86 9.22 9.11
N LYS A 82 15.17 9.27 9.44
CA LYS A 82 16.17 10.00 8.64
C LYS A 82 16.32 9.47 7.22
N LYS A 83 16.16 8.15 7.04
CA LYS A 83 16.21 7.53 5.71
C LYS A 83 14.99 7.93 4.88
N LEU A 84 13.80 7.79 5.45
CA LEU A 84 12.55 8.07 4.78
C LEU A 84 12.39 9.56 4.43
N SER A 85 12.85 10.47 5.30
CA SER A 85 12.88 11.91 4.99
C SER A 85 13.74 12.24 3.77
N ARG A 86 14.89 11.59 3.60
CA ARG A 86 15.76 11.80 2.43
C ARG A 86 15.14 11.28 1.14
N GLU A 87 14.52 10.09 1.18
CA GLU A 87 13.83 9.52 0.02
C GLU A 87 12.66 10.39 -0.45
N ILE A 88 11.94 11.04 0.47
CA ILE A 88 10.89 12.01 0.16
C ILE A 88 11.47 13.26 -0.53
N GLU A 89 12.57 13.81 0.00
CA GLU A 89 13.23 14.99 -0.56
C GLU A 89 13.75 14.74 -1.99
N ASP A 90 14.37 13.57 -2.21
CA ASP A 90 14.81 13.14 -3.54
C ASP A 90 13.63 12.98 -4.51
N GLY A 91 12.52 12.38 -4.05
CA GLY A 91 11.29 12.23 -4.83
C GLY A 91 10.66 13.57 -5.22
N GLU A 92 10.60 14.53 -4.30
CA GLU A 92 10.08 15.88 -4.58
C GLU A 92 10.94 16.61 -5.63
N GLY A 93 12.25 16.38 -5.65
CA GLY A 93 13.16 16.87 -6.68
C GLY A 93 12.81 16.34 -8.08
N VAL A 94 12.56 15.03 -8.20
CA VAL A 94 12.17 14.39 -9.47
C VAL A 94 10.84 14.93 -9.98
N VAL A 95 9.85 15.09 -9.11
CA VAL A 95 8.52 15.67 -9.44
C VAL A 95 8.67 17.08 -10.02
N LYS A 96 9.51 17.94 -9.42
CA LYS A 96 9.75 19.30 -9.93
C LYS A 96 10.36 19.31 -11.33
N VAL A 97 11.38 18.49 -11.56
CA VAL A 97 12.06 18.42 -12.86
C VAL A 97 11.11 17.88 -13.94
N ALA A 98 10.36 16.81 -13.64
CA ALA A 98 9.39 16.26 -14.57
C ALA A 98 8.27 17.27 -14.91
N ALA A 99 7.74 17.98 -13.91
CA ALA A 99 6.74 19.02 -14.13
C ALA A 99 7.28 20.15 -15.02
N GLN A 100 8.53 20.59 -14.82
CA GLN A 100 9.17 21.61 -15.65
C GLN A 100 9.30 21.16 -17.11
N VAL A 101 9.75 19.92 -17.36
CA VAL A 101 9.85 19.36 -18.72
C VAL A 101 8.49 19.28 -19.41
N ILE A 102 7.42 18.96 -18.67
CA ILE A 102 6.05 18.92 -19.21
C ILE A 102 5.59 20.32 -19.63
N MET A 103 5.85 21.34 -18.81
CA MET A 103 5.50 22.73 -19.11
C MET A 103 6.27 23.25 -20.33
N GLU A 104 7.59 23.03 -20.39
CA GLU A 104 8.42 23.45 -21.53
C GLU A 104 8.00 22.77 -22.84
N ARG A 105 7.56 21.50 -22.79
CA ARG A 105 7.02 20.81 -23.97
C ARG A 105 5.66 21.39 -24.40
N ASP A 106 4.79 21.72 -23.46
CA ASP A 106 3.48 22.29 -23.78
C ASP A 106 3.63 23.68 -24.41
N GLU A 107 4.55 24.52 -23.91
CA GLU A 107 4.91 25.81 -24.53
C GLU A 107 5.45 25.66 -25.97
N LEU A 108 6.22 24.60 -26.25
CA LEU A 108 6.73 24.31 -27.60
C LEU A 108 5.66 23.75 -28.54
N ASN A 109 4.69 22.99 -28.03
CA ASN A 109 3.57 22.47 -28.83
C ASN A 109 2.57 23.57 -29.20
N ASP A 110 2.30 24.50 -28.28
CA ASP A 110 1.43 25.65 -28.55
C ASP A 110 2.04 26.63 -29.58
N ALA A 111 3.36 26.61 -29.77
CA ALA A 111 4.06 27.39 -30.80
C ALA A 111 3.94 26.81 -32.23
N TYR A 112 3.45 25.57 -32.40
CA TYR A 112 3.30 24.87 -33.68
C TYR A 112 1.85 24.41 -33.91
N ASP A 113 0.91 25.35 -33.94
CA ASP A 113 -0.47 25.08 -34.35
C ASP A 113 -0.55 24.81 -35.87
N LEU A 114 -0.63 23.54 -36.27
CA LEU A 114 -0.98 23.09 -37.63
C LEU A 114 -2.27 22.23 -37.60
N PRO A 115 -3.18 22.36 -38.59
CA PRO A 115 -4.61 22.00 -38.45
C PRO A 115 -4.95 20.50 -38.37
N ASN A 116 -3.98 19.58 -38.38
CA ASN A 116 -4.20 18.14 -38.54
C ASN A 116 -4.27 17.33 -37.23
N GLN A 117 -4.15 17.95 -36.05
CA GLN A 117 -4.13 17.25 -34.75
C GLN A 117 -5.50 17.11 -34.07
N ALA A 118 -6.48 17.94 -34.42
CA ALA A 118 -7.79 17.96 -33.75
C ALA A 118 -8.60 16.65 -33.92
N THR A 119 -8.49 16.00 -35.10
CA THR A 119 -9.19 14.74 -35.39
C THR A 119 -8.54 13.54 -34.71
N ALA A 120 -7.21 13.48 -34.66
CA ALA A 120 -6.47 12.43 -33.95
C ALA A 120 -6.68 12.51 -32.42
N SER A 121 -6.76 13.73 -31.87
CA SER A 121 -7.05 13.99 -30.45
C SER A 121 -8.45 13.53 -30.05
N LEU A 122 -9.46 13.78 -30.90
CA LEU A 122 -10.83 13.34 -30.66
C LEU A 122 -10.96 11.80 -30.67
N ASP A 123 -10.30 11.12 -31.61
CA ASP A 123 -10.34 9.66 -31.73
C ASP A 123 -9.66 8.96 -30.54
N ALA A 124 -8.54 9.51 -30.04
CA ALA A 124 -7.86 9.02 -28.84
C ALA A 124 -8.74 9.20 -27.59
N THR A 125 -9.45 10.33 -27.50
CA THR A 125 -10.35 10.62 -26.38
C THR A 125 -11.55 9.67 -26.35
N ASN A 126 -12.15 9.39 -27.51
CA ASN A 126 -13.26 8.45 -27.63
C ASN A 126 -12.86 7.00 -27.27
N LYS A 127 -11.66 6.56 -27.71
CA LYS A 127 -11.11 5.25 -27.34
C LYS A 127 -10.88 5.15 -25.84
N LEU A 128 -10.31 6.18 -25.22
CA LEU A 128 -10.09 6.22 -23.78
C LEU A 128 -11.40 6.19 -22.99
N SER A 129 -12.42 6.94 -23.43
CA SER A 129 -13.75 6.90 -22.82
C SER A 129 -14.35 5.49 -22.87
N THR A 130 -14.24 4.81 -24.01
CA THR A 130 -14.77 3.45 -24.19
C THR A 130 -14.04 2.43 -23.30
N GLU A 131 -12.72 2.54 -23.19
CA GLU A 131 -11.90 1.69 -22.31
C GLU A 131 -12.25 1.91 -20.82
N LEU A 132 -12.45 3.18 -20.42
CA LEU A 132 -12.89 3.54 -19.07
C LEU A 132 -14.27 2.94 -18.75
N ASP A 133 -15.23 3.07 -19.66
CA ASP A 133 -16.57 2.49 -19.48
C ASP A 133 -16.51 0.96 -19.35
N THR A 134 -15.67 0.31 -20.14
CA THR A 134 -15.45 -1.14 -20.08
C THR A 134 -14.87 -1.55 -18.72
N ARG A 135 -13.80 -0.88 -18.26
CA ARG A 135 -13.22 -1.14 -16.93
C ARG A 135 -14.18 -0.87 -15.79
N ILE A 136 -15.01 0.16 -15.88
CA ILE A 136 -16.05 0.45 -14.88
C ILE A 136 -17.06 -0.70 -14.81
N GLN A 137 -17.46 -1.27 -15.95
CA GLN A 137 -18.36 -2.43 -15.97
C GLN A 137 -17.71 -3.68 -15.35
N GLU A 138 -16.45 -3.95 -15.68
CA GLU A 138 -15.69 -5.06 -15.09
C GLU A 138 -15.56 -4.92 -13.56
N PHE A 139 -15.24 -3.73 -13.06
CA PHE A 139 -15.17 -3.48 -11.62
C PHE A 139 -16.51 -3.70 -10.92
N ARG A 140 -17.62 -3.28 -11.53
CA ARG A 140 -18.97 -3.53 -10.99
C ARG A 140 -19.28 -5.02 -10.91
N GLN A 141 -18.90 -5.79 -11.92
CA GLN A 141 -19.11 -7.24 -11.94
C GLN A 141 -18.24 -7.96 -10.89
N ASN A 142 -16.99 -7.53 -10.73
CA ASN A 142 -16.08 -8.06 -9.71
C ASN A 142 -16.58 -7.75 -8.29
N LEU A 143 -17.07 -6.52 -8.05
CA LEU A 143 -17.67 -6.14 -6.76
C LEU A 143 -18.89 -7.01 -6.43
N TYR A 144 -19.78 -7.22 -7.39
CA TYR A 144 -20.94 -8.09 -7.21
C TYR A 144 -20.53 -9.53 -6.87
N THR A 145 -19.51 -10.06 -7.56
CA THR A 145 -19.00 -11.42 -7.30
C THR A 145 -18.39 -11.52 -5.90
N LEU A 146 -17.65 -10.51 -5.46
CA LEU A 146 -17.04 -10.46 -4.14
C LEU A 146 -18.10 -10.40 -3.04
N ASP A 147 -19.18 -9.65 -3.26
CA ASP A 147 -20.29 -9.52 -2.31
C ASP A 147 -20.99 -10.87 -2.09
N VAL A 148 -21.34 -11.56 -3.17
CA VAL A 148 -21.94 -12.91 -3.12
C VAL A 148 -21.02 -13.93 -2.42
N LEU A 149 -19.71 -13.88 -2.70
CA LEU A 149 -18.73 -14.75 -2.02
C LEU A 149 -18.64 -14.45 -0.53
N ASN A 150 -18.65 -13.17 -0.16
CA ASN A 150 -18.57 -12.73 1.22
C ASN A 150 -19.82 -13.15 2.01
N GLU A 151 -21.02 -12.96 1.46
CA GLU A 151 -22.27 -13.45 2.04
C GLU A 151 -22.23 -14.99 2.23
N GLY A 152 -21.74 -15.72 1.22
CA GLY A 152 -21.56 -17.17 1.32
C GLY A 152 -20.59 -17.60 2.42
N HIS A 153 -19.51 -16.85 2.65
CA HIS A 153 -18.56 -17.09 3.74
C HIS A 153 -19.17 -16.79 5.10
N VAL A 154 -19.87 -15.67 5.24
CA VAL A 154 -20.57 -15.28 6.48
C VAL A 154 -21.62 -16.34 6.85
N ALA A 155 -22.41 -16.81 5.88
CA ALA A 155 -23.40 -17.87 6.11
C ALA A 155 -22.77 -19.18 6.59
N LYS A 156 -21.61 -19.58 6.03
CA LYS A 156 -20.86 -20.76 6.50
C LYS A 156 -20.32 -20.59 7.92
N LEU A 157 -19.80 -19.41 8.25
CA LEU A 157 -19.31 -19.10 9.59
C LEU A 157 -20.43 -19.12 10.62
N ASN A 158 -21.58 -18.51 10.31
CA ASN A 158 -22.74 -18.53 11.21
C ASN A 158 -23.20 -19.96 11.51
N LYS A 159 -23.30 -20.84 10.50
CA LYS A 159 -23.61 -22.26 10.73
C LYS A 159 -22.59 -22.97 11.64
N ARG A 160 -21.30 -22.63 11.53
CA ARG A 160 -20.26 -23.18 12.42
C ARG A 160 -20.40 -22.64 13.85
N ILE A 161 -20.73 -21.36 14.00
CA ILE A 161 -21.01 -20.75 15.31
C ILE A 161 -22.21 -21.45 15.96
N ASP A 162 -23.31 -21.64 15.23
CA ASP A 162 -24.49 -22.33 15.75
C ASP A 162 -24.16 -23.76 16.21
N GLY A 163 -23.39 -24.50 15.41
CA GLY A 163 -22.94 -25.85 15.77
C GLY A 163 -22.01 -25.89 16.99
N LEU A 164 -21.13 -24.90 17.13
CA LEU A 164 -20.26 -24.78 18.31
C LEU A 164 -21.06 -24.39 19.55
N SER A 165 -22.01 -23.45 19.42
CA SER A 165 -22.91 -23.04 20.49
C SER A 165 -23.70 -24.22 21.04
N HIS A 166 -24.24 -25.08 20.17
CA HIS A 166 -24.96 -26.28 20.60
C HIS A 166 -24.06 -27.23 21.41
N ARG A 167 -22.84 -27.50 20.92
CA ARG A 167 -21.87 -28.36 21.62
C ARG A 167 -21.44 -27.79 22.97
N VAL A 168 -21.32 -26.46 23.08
CA VAL A 168 -21.02 -25.80 24.36
C VAL A 168 -22.17 -26.01 25.34
N SER A 169 -23.42 -25.87 24.89
CA SER A 169 -24.58 -26.15 25.74
C SER A 169 -24.62 -27.61 26.21
N GLU A 170 -24.37 -28.58 25.32
CA GLU A 170 -24.31 -30.00 25.70
C GLU A 170 -23.20 -30.28 26.73
N LEU A 171 -22.02 -29.67 26.57
CA LEU A 171 -20.92 -29.80 27.52
C LEU A 171 -21.24 -29.17 28.88
N GLN A 172 -21.92 -28.01 28.89
CA GLN A 172 -22.39 -27.37 30.12
C GLN A 172 -23.40 -28.23 30.86
N GLU A 173 -24.34 -28.85 30.14
CA GLU A 173 -25.32 -29.77 30.71
C GLU A 173 -24.65 -31.01 31.30
N THR A 174 -23.73 -31.62 30.54
CA THR A 174 -22.95 -32.77 31.02
C THR A 174 -22.16 -32.42 32.29
N LEU A 175 -21.49 -31.26 32.31
CA LEU A 175 -20.76 -30.79 33.48
C LEU A 175 -21.69 -30.60 34.68
N HIS A 176 -22.88 -30.04 34.46
CA HIS A 176 -23.88 -29.87 35.51
C HIS A 176 -24.33 -31.22 36.09
N THR A 177 -24.62 -32.20 35.23
CA THR A 177 -25.00 -33.56 35.65
C THR A 177 -23.89 -34.24 36.44
N VAL A 178 -22.64 -34.15 35.98
CA VAL A 178 -21.47 -34.71 36.68
C VAL A 178 -21.30 -34.05 38.05
N ASN A 179 -21.40 -32.73 38.12
CA ASN A 179 -21.24 -31.99 39.36
C ASN A 179 -22.36 -32.34 40.38
N SER A 180 -23.61 -32.46 39.92
CA SER A 180 -24.73 -32.90 40.76
C SER A 180 -24.55 -34.33 41.28
N THR A 181 -24.09 -35.24 40.42
CA THR A 181 -23.81 -36.64 40.78
C THR A 181 -22.70 -36.71 41.83
N LEU A 182 -21.59 -35.98 41.62
CA LEU A 182 -20.49 -35.91 42.59
C LEU A 182 -20.95 -35.34 43.93
N GLY A 183 -21.75 -34.27 43.93
CA GLY A 183 -22.33 -33.71 45.16
C GLY A 183 -23.18 -34.73 45.93
N THR A 184 -23.95 -35.54 45.21
CA THR A 184 -24.75 -36.63 45.80
C THR A 184 -23.85 -37.69 46.43
N VAL A 185 -22.79 -38.12 45.72
CA VAL A 185 -21.80 -39.09 46.22
C VAL A 185 -21.11 -38.58 47.48
N PHE A 186 -20.63 -37.33 47.48
CA PHE A 186 -19.99 -36.74 48.66
C PHE A 186 -20.94 -36.64 49.85
N THR A 187 -22.22 -36.33 49.61
CA THR A 187 -23.23 -36.29 50.68
C THR A 187 -23.46 -37.66 51.30
N ILE A 188 -23.45 -38.73 50.50
CA ILE A 188 -23.58 -40.12 50.99
C ILE A 188 -22.34 -40.51 51.80
N LEU A 189 -21.15 -40.19 51.31
CA LEU A 189 -19.89 -40.54 51.96
C LEU A 189 -19.67 -39.78 53.27
N GLY A 190 -20.07 -38.50 53.35
CA GLY A 190 -19.96 -37.69 54.56
C GLY A 190 -21.00 -38.00 55.64
N LYS A 191 -21.99 -38.85 55.35
CA LYS A 191 -23.00 -39.34 56.31
C LYS A 191 -22.65 -40.71 56.91
N LYS A 192 -21.52 -41.30 56.53
CA LYS A 192 -20.93 -42.49 57.17
C LYS A 192 -19.80 -42.09 58.09
#